data_AF-A0A223E7C0-F1
#
_entry.id   AF-A0A223E7C0-F1
#
_cell.length_a   1.000
_cell.length_b   1.000
_cell.length_c   1.000
_cell.angle_alpha   90.00
_cell.angle_beta   90.00
_cell.angle_gamma   90.00
#
_symmetry.space_group_name_H-M   'P 1'
#
loop_
_entity.id
_entity.type
_entity.pdbx_description
1 polymer ?
#
loop_
_entity_poly.entity_id
_entity_poly.type
_entity_poly.pdbx_seq_one_letter_code
_entity_poly.pdbx_strand_id
1 'polypeptide(L)'
;MTRQAIKNALKDVLDKVLDKAVGRAGGVPGVVAMITDREGNIYEGAAGVCELGKETPMTTDTVFALFSTTKAITGTVLMQLVEEGKVSLDDPVKKYVPEIAEIKVLEGFDADGQPKAISPHRSKIKLPRNERQLLSISANIRVLHTVSA
;
A
#
# COMPACT_ATOMS: atom_id res chain seq x y z
N MET A 1 13.60 -33.25 16.51
CA MET A 1 12.20 -32.99 16.10
C MET A 1 12.16 -32.87 14.58
N THR A 2 11.13 -33.40 13.92
CA THR A 2 11.00 -33.30 12.46
C THR A 2 10.57 -31.89 12.03
N ARG A 3 10.91 -31.46 10.81
CA ARG A 3 10.52 -30.14 10.26
C ARG A 3 9.01 -29.92 10.31
N GLN A 4 8.22 -30.98 10.12
CA GLN A 4 6.76 -30.95 10.24
C GLN A 4 6.29 -30.67 11.67
N ALA A 5 6.93 -31.28 12.68
CA ALA A 5 6.57 -31.03 14.07
C ALA A 5 6.81 -29.56 14.47
N ILE A 6 7.87 -28.94 13.95
CA ILE A 6 8.15 -27.51 14.15
C ILE A 6 7.08 -26.65 13.48
N LYS A 7 6.70 -26.96 12.24
CA LYS A 7 5.62 -26.22 11.53
C LYS A 7 4.29 -26.29 12.29
N ASN A 8 3.91 -27.46 12.77
CA ASN A 8 2.67 -27.63 13.53
C ASN A 8 2.71 -26.84 14.85
N ALA A 9 3.79 -26.95 15.62
CA ALA A 9 3.94 -26.19 16.86
C ALA A 9 3.94 -24.67 16.63
N LEU A 10 4.56 -24.20 15.54
CA LEU A 10 4.53 -22.80 15.14
C LEU A 10 3.11 -22.35 14.78
N LYS A 11 2.37 -23.18 14.04
CA LYS A 11 0.98 -22.90 13.67
C LYS A 11 0.11 -22.69 14.90
N ASP A 12 0.17 -23.61 15.87
CA ASP A 12 -0.61 -23.51 17.11
C ASP A 12 -0.32 -22.24 17.91
N VAL A 13 0.94 -21.79 17.90
CA VAL A 13 1.35 -20.55 18.57
C VAL A 13 0.81 -19.33 17.84
N LEU A 14 0.91 -19.30 16.50
CA LEU A 14 0.48 -18.16 15.68
C LEU A 14 -1.04 -18.04 15.61
N ASP A 15 -1.78 -19.16 15.55
CA ASP A 15 -3.25 -19.13 15.59
C ASP A 15 -3.75 -18.49 16.88
N LYS A 16 -3.12 -18.80 18.03
CA LYS A 16 -3.44 -18.13 19.30
C LYS A 16 -3.17 -16.62 19.28
N VAL A 17 -2.24 -16.14 18.45
CA VAL A 17 -2.01 -14.69 18.27
C VAL A 17 -3.15 -14.08 17.46
N LEU A 18 -3.61 -14.76 16.40
CA LEU A 18 -4.75 -14.31 15.60
C LEU A 18 -6.05 -14.30 16.42
N ASP A 19 -6.30 -15.35 17.20
CA ASP A 19 -7.46 -15.44 18.10
C ASP A 19 -7.49 -14.30 19.11
N LYS A 20 -6.32 -13.94 19.68
CA LYS A 20 -6.20 -12.79 20.58
C LYS A 20 -6.45 -11.46 19.89
N ALA A 21 -6.09 -11.33 18.60
CA ALA A 21 -6.31 -10.10 17.84
C ALA A 21 -7.79 -9.82 17.60
N VAL A 22 -8.59 -10.87 17.40
CA VAL A 22 -10.05 -10.76 17.17
C VAL A 22 -10.87 -10.81 18.46
N GLY A 23 -10.40 -11.54 19.48
CA GLY A 23 -11.15 -11.76 20.72
C GLY A 23 -11.01 -10.69 21.79
N ARG A 24 -10.11 -9.70 21.63
CA ARG A 24 -9.92 -8.63 22.62
C ARG A 24 -10.88 -7.47 22.40
N ALA A 25 -11.22 -6.76 23.48
CA ALA A 25 -11.93 -5.48 23.38
C ALA A 25 -11.13 -4.49 22.51
N GLY A 26 -11.77 -3.89 21.51
CA GLY A 26 -11.09 -3.05 20.50
C GLY A 26 -10.20 -3.83 19.53
N GLY A 27 -10.40 -5.14 19.41
CA GLY A 27 -9.77 -6.00 18.40
C GLY A 27 -10.26 -5.72 16.99
N VAL A 28 -9.73 -6.47 16.03
CA VAL A 28 -10.17 -6.40 14.63
C VAL A 28 -11.26 -7.44 14.37
N PRO A 29 -12.20 -7.20 13.44
CA PRO A 29 -13.29 -8.16 13.15
C PRO A 29 -12.77 -9.50 12.63
N GLY A 30 -11.72 -9.46 11.80
CA GLY A 30 -11.04 -10.62 11.28
C GLY A 30 -9.62 -10.26 10.83
N VAL A 31 -8.78 -11.28 10.74
CA VAL A 31 -7.37 -11.16 10.39
C VAL A 31 -6.92 -12.38 9.59
N VAL A 32 -6.03 -12.16 8.63
CA VAL A 32 -5.30 -13.22 7.90
C VAL A 32 -3.81 -12.92 8.03
N ALA A 33 -3.01 -13.95 8.25
CA ALA A 33 -1.56 -13.84 8.32
C ALA A 33 -0.89 -15.00 7.60
N MET A 34 0.24 -14.70 6.95
CA MET A 34 1.04 -15.66 6.20
C MET A 34 2.53 -15.40 6.48
N ILE A 35 3.30 -16.48 6.62
CA ILE A 35 4.77 -16.45 6.68
C ILE A 35 5.27 -17.36 5.57
N THR A 36 6.17 -16.86 4.74
CA THR A 36 6.70 -17.57 3.58
C THR A 36 8.21 -17.38 3.45
N ASP A 37 8.87 -18.34 2.82
CA ASP A 37 10.28 -18.26 2.43
C ASP A 37 10.48 -18.69 0.97
N ARG A 38 11.72 -18.92 0.56
CA ARG A 38 12.05 -19.34 -0.81
C ARG A 38 11.54 -20.74 -1.18
N GLU A 39 11.27 -21.58 -0.19
CA GLU A 39 10.77 -22.95 -0.37
C GLU A 39 9.24 -23.02 -0.30
N GLY A 40 8.58 -21.96 0.16
CA GLY A 40 7.14 -21.80 0.14
C GLY A 40 6.57 -21.36 1.49
N ASN A 41 5.27 -21.59 1.68
CA ASN A 41 4.57 -21.13 2.86
C ASN A 41 4.97 -21.96 4.11
N ILE A 42 5.33 -21.24 5.16
CA ILE A 42 5.69 -21.76 6.47
C ILE A 42 4.45 -21.78 7.37
N TYR A 43 3.61 -20.75 7.25
CA TYR A 43 2.37 -20.58 8.02
C TYR A 43 1.34 -19.83 7.19
N GLU A 44 0.08 -20.25 7.35
CA GLU A 44 -1.11 -19.59 6.84
C GLU A 44 -2.20 -19.73 7.90
N GLY A 45 -2.85 -18.63 8.25
CA GLY A 45 -3.92 -18.64 9.24
C GLY A 45 -4.86 -17.47 9.07
N ALA A 46 -6.09 -17.69 9.52
CA ALA A 46 -7.17 -16.70 9.52
C ALA A 46 -7.99 -16.86 10.80
N ALA A 47 -8.49 -15.75 11.34
CA ALA A 47 -9.38 -15.74 12.50
C ALA A 47 -10.44 -14.64 12.36
N GLY A 48 -11.57 -14.83 13.03
CA GLY A 48 -12.68 -13.88 13.07
C GLY A 48 -13.59 -13.94 11.85
N VAL A 49 -14.23 -12.81 11.55
CA VAL A 49 -15.26 -12.66 10.50
C VAL A 49 -14.91 -11.55 9.54
N CYS A 50 -15.43 -11.65 8.32
CA CYS A 50 -15.19 -10.65 7.26
C CYS A 50 -15.85 -9.29 7.57
N GLU A 51 -16.92 -9.29 8.36
CA GLU A 51 -17.72 -8.09 8.63
C GLU A 51 -18.30 -8.14 10.05
N LEU A 52 -18.27 -6.99 10.74
CA LEU A 52 -18.84 -6.85 12.08
C LEU A 52 -20.34 -7.17 12.07
N GLY A 53 -20.77 -8.01 13.01
CA GLY A 53 -22.17 -8.40 13.14
C GLY A 53 -22.65 -9.45 12.13
N LYS A 54 -21.76 -9.97 11.27
CA LYS A 54 -22.04 -11.10 10.38
C LYS A 54 -21.26 -12.33 10.81
N GLU A 55 -21.73 -13.50 10.38
CA GLU A 55 -21.10 -14.79 10.68
C GLU A 55 -20.14 -15.27 9.57
N THR A 56 -19.99 -14.51 8.48
CA THR A 56 -19.11 -14.90 7.37
C THR A 56 -17.67 -15.03 7.88
N PRO A 57 -17.09 -16.24 7.91
CA PRO A 57 -15.79 -16.46 8.52
C PRO A 57 -14.69 -15.87 7.66
N MET A 58 -13.67 -15.34 8.33
CA MET A 58 -12.43 -14.95 7.68
C MET A 58 -11.68 -16.21 7.24
N THR A 59 -11.22 -16.23 5.99
CA THR A 59 -10.43 -17.34 5.42
C THR A 59 -9.15 -16.81 4.76
N THR A 60 -8.18 -17.69 4.53
CA THR A 60 -6.94 -17.36 3.81
C THR A 60 -7.19 -16.93 2.36
N ASP A 61 -8.34 -17.28 1.79
CA ASP A 61 -8.78 -16.93 0.43
C ASP A 61 -9.77 -15.74 0.39
N THR A 62 -10.00 -15.07 1.52
CA THR A 62 -10.90 -13.91 1.56
C THR A 62 -10.34 -12.78 0.71
N VAL A 63 -11.20 -12.15 -0.09
CA VAL A 63 -10.82 -11.02 -0.94
C VAL A 63 -10.79 -9.73 -0.12
N PHE A 64 -9.65 -9.03 -0.15
CA PHE A 64 -9.45 -7.75 0.54
C PHE A 64 -9.26 -6.60 -0.45
N ALA A 65 -9.69 -5.41 -0.03
CA ALA A 65 -9.19 -4.18 -0.61
C ALA A 65 -7.73 -3.97 -0.16
N LEU A 66 -6.78 -4.01 -1.10
CA LEU A 66 -5.34 -3.90 -0.81
C LEU A 66 -4.88 -2.48 -0.46
N PHE A 67 -5.68 -1.46 -0.81
CA PHE A 67 -5.36 -0.04 -0.60
C PHE A 67 -3.91 0.30 -0.99
N SER A 68 -3.11 0.84 -0.06
CA SER A 68 -1.73 1.25 -0.36
C SER A 68 -0.78 0.10 -0.68
N THR A 69 -1.11 -1.14 -0.30
CA THR A 69 -0.29 -2.33 -0.65
C THR A 69 -0.21 -2.54 -2.17
N THR A 70 -1.18 -2.03 -2.93
CA THR A 70 -1.16 -2.01 -4.41
C THR A 70 0.11 -1.35 -4.98
N LYS A 71 0.75 -0.41 -4.26
CA LYS A 71 1.99 0.26 -4.71
C LYS A 71 3.13 -0.73 -4.98
N ALA A 72 3.25 -1.79 -4.20
CA ALA A 72 4.29 -2.81 -4.41
C ALA A 72 4.09 -3.55 -5.74
N ILE A 73 2.84 -3.85 -6.09
CA ILE A 73 2.46 -4.47 -7.36
C ILE A 73 2.76 -3.50 -8.52
N THR A 74 2.30 -2.26 -8.42
CA THR A 74 2.55 -1.23 -9.46
C THR A 74 4.05 -0.98 -9.66
N GLY A 75 4.84 -0.91 -8.59
CA GLY A 75 6.29 -0.76 -8.67
C GLY A 75 6.96 -1.94 -9.37
N THR A 76 6.49 -3.17 -9.11
CA THR A 76 6.99 -4.39 -9.78
C THR A 76 6.74 -4.33 -11.28
N VAL A 77 5.50 -4.00 -11.69
CA VAL A 77 5.15 -3.86 -13.12
C VAL A 77 5.98 -2.77 -13.79
N LEU A 78 6.20 -1.64 -13.12
CA LEU A 78 7.04 -0.57 -13.66
C LEU A 78 8.49 -1.03 -13.85
N MET A 79 9.06 -1.80 -12.91
CA MET A 79 10.40 -2.35 -13.06
C MET A 79 10.49 -3.37 -14.21
N GLN A 80 9.45 -4.16 -14.46
CA GLN A 80 9.39 -5.04 -15.65
C GLN A 80 9.45 -4.21 -16.95
N LEU A 81 8.73 -3.09 -17.01
CA LEU A 81 8.79 -2.17 -18.16
C LEU A 81 10.18 -1.53 -18.33
N VAL A 82 10.91 -1.33 -17.23
CA VAL A 82 12.30 -0.86 -17.26
C VAL A 82 13.23 -1.93 -17.82
N GLU A 83 13.09 -3.18 -17.39
CA GLU A 83 13.85 -4.32 -17.91
C GLU A 83 13.59 -4.55 -19.42
N GLU A 84 12.36 -4.33 -19.87
CA GLU A 84 11.97 -4.37 -21.28
C GLU A 84 12.45 -3.15 -22.10
N GLY A 85 13.08 -2.15 -21.46
CA GLY A 85 13.55 -0.93 -22.12
C GLY A 85 12.42 0.02 -22.59
N LYS A 86 11.18 -0.21 -22.16
CA LYS A 86 10.02 0.63 -22.49
C LYS A 86 9.96 1.91 -21.64
N VAL A 87 10.50 1.83 -20.42
CA VAL A 87 10.59 2.95 -19.49
C VAL A 87 12.02 3.12 -19.00
N SER A 88 12.56 4.34 -18.96
CA SER A 88 13.75 4.64 -18.16
C SER A 88 13.35 5.29 -16.85
N LEU A 89 13.98 4.89 -15.75
CA LEU A 89 13.79 5.54 -14.45
C LEU A 89 14.24 7.01 -14.44
N ASP A 90 15.05 7.39 -15.42
CA ASP A 90 15.58 8.75 -15.59
C ASP A 90 14.84 9.55 -16.66
N ASP A 91 13.88 8.93 -17.37
CA ASP A 91 13.00 9.65 -18.28
C ASP A 91 12.14 10.67 -17.52
N PRO A 92 11.84 11.82 -18.12
CA PRO A 92 10.94 12.77 -17.50
C PRO A 92 9.50 12.21 -17.50
N VAL A 93 8.80 12.27 -16.36
CA VAL A 93 7.45 11.66 -16.21
C VAL A 93 6.46 12.16 -17.28
N LYS A 94 6.57 13.44 -17.68
CA LYS A 94 5.75 14.04 -18.75
C LYS A 94 5.85 13.33 -20.11
N LYS A 95 6.87 12.50 -20.32
CA LYS A 95 7.00 11.65 -21.52
C LYS A 95 5.87 10.61 -21.58
N TYR A 96 5.45 10.10 -20.42
CA TYR A 96 4.43 9.07 -20.28
C TYR A 96 3.08 9.63 -19.83
N VAL A 97 3.09 10.70 -19.01
CA VAL A 97 1.88 11.37 -18.51
C VAL A 97 2.02 12.88 -18.72
N PRO A 98 1.75 13.41 -19.93
CA PRO A 98 1.95 14.82 -20.25
C PRO A 98 1.24 15.79 -19.32
N GLU A 99 0.06 15.41 -18.81
CA GLU A 99 -0.80 16.21 -17.94
C GLU A 99 -0.12 16.54 -16.60
N ILE A 100 0.88 15.74 -16.17
CA ILE A 100 1.63 16.00 -14.94
C ILE A 100 2.39 17.33 -14.99
N ALA A 101 2.74 17.81 -16.20
CA ALA A 101 3.42 19.08 -16.40
C ALA A 101 2.49 20.29 -16.15
N GLU A 102 1.18 20.09 -16.27
CA GLU A 102 0.15 21.12 -16.11
C GLU A 102 -0.33 21.24 -14.65
N ILE A 103 -0.02 20.25 -13.81
CA ILE A 103 -0.39 20.26 -12.40
C ILE A 103 0.30 21.45 -11.71
N LYS A 104 -0.49 22.33 -11.10
CA LYS A 104 0.02 23.43 -10.27
C LYS A 104 0.33 22.95 -8.87
N VAL A 105 1.33 23.55 -8.23
CA VAL A 105 1.66 23.31 -6.83
C VAL A 105 0.85 24.27 -5.97
N LEU A 106 0.09 23.73 -5.03
CA LEU A 106 -0.58 24.50 -3.99
C LEU A 106 0.44 24.95 -2.94
N GLU A 107 0.62 26.26 -2.77
CA GLU A 107 1.51 26.83 -1.73
C GLU A 107 0.77 27.31 -0.47
N GLY A 108 -0.57 27.37 -0.53
CA GLY A 108 -1.41 27.75 0.59
C GLY A 108 -2.72 28.36 0.13
N PHE A 109 -3.37 29.10 1.02
CA PHE A 109 -4.61 29.84 0.75
C PHE A 109 -4.40 31.33 1.04
N ASP A 110 -5.13 32.21 0.36
CA ASP A 110 -5.16 33.64 0.70
C ASP A 110 -6.06 33.95 1.90
N ALA A 111 -6.17 35.23 2.24
CA ALA A 111 -6.98 35.71 3.36
C ALA A 111 -8.49 35.42 3.16
N ASP A 112 -8.93 35.28 1.90
CA ASP A 112 -10.30 34.95 1.52
C ASP A 112 -10.51 33.41 1.41
N GLY A 113 -9.50 32.63 1.78
CA GLY A 113 -9.54 31.16 1.74
C GLY A 113 -9.41 30.57 0.34
N GLN A 114 -9.04 31.36 -0.67
CA GLN A 114 -8.86 30.87 -2.04
C GLN A 114 -7.47 30.23 -2.23
N PRO A 115 -7.37 29.13 -3.01
CA PRO A 115 -6.12 28.40 -3.18
C PRO A 115 -5.09 29.20 -4.01
N LYS A 116 -3.88 29.35 -3.47
CA LYS A 116 -2.72 29.88 -4.18
C LYS A 116 -1.96 28.75 -4.85
N ALA A 117 -2.32 28.46 -6.10
CA ALA A 117 -1.67 27.44 -6.91
C ALA A 117 -0.74 28.07 -7.97
N ILE A 118 0.53 27.67 -8.00
CA ILE A 118 1.53 28.22 -8.92
C ILE A 118 2.15 27.14 -9.80
N SER A 119 2.74 27.55 -10.92
CA SER A 119 3.43 26.64 -11.83
C SER A 119 4.58 25.90 -11.12
N PRO A 120 4.78 24.58 -11.34
CA PRO A 120 5.80 23.77 -10.66
C PRO A 120 7.22 24.33 -10.75
N HIS A 121 7.56 24.94 -11.89
CA HIS A 121 8.87 25.53 -12.14
C HIS A 121 9.17 26.73 -11.23
N ARG A 122 8.13 27.44 -10.77
CA ARG A 122 8.23 28.58 -9.85
C ARG A 122 8.09 28.20 -8.37
N SER A 123 7.65 26.98 -8.06
CA SER A 123 7.46 26.56 -6.67
C SER A 123 8.76 26.10 -5.99
N LYS A 124 8.80 26.34 -4.68
CA LYS A 124 9.78 25.74 -3.77
C LYS A 124 9.55 24.24 -3.60
N ILE A 125 8.32 23.75 -3.72
CA ILE A 125 7.99 22.33 -3.72
C ILE A 125 8.26 21.77 -5.12
N LYS A 126 9.13 20.75 -5.21
CA LYS A 126 9.45 20.10 -6.48
C LYS A 126 8.59 18.86 -6.69
N LEU A 127 7.87 18.84 -7.81
CA LEU A 127 7.22 17.63 -8.33
C LEU A 127 8.28 16.62 -8.79
N PRO A 128 7.95 15.31 -8.79
CA PRO A 128 8.83 14.27 -9.34
C PRO A 128 9.24 14.63 -10.77
N ARG A 129 10.55 14.64 -11.03
CA ARG A 129 11.09 14.95 -12.35
C ARG A 129 11.15 13.72 -13.25
N ASN A 130 11.28 12.55 -12.65
CA ASN A 130 11.42 11.26 -13.32
C ASN A 130 10.72 10.13 -12.54
N GLU A 131 10.64 8.96 -13.16
CA GLU A 131 9.95 7.79 -12.58
C GLU A 131 10.58 7.32 -11.27
N ARG A 132 11.90 7.45 -11.12
CA ARG A 132 12.60 7.16 -9.86
C ARG A 132 12.05 7.98 -8.69
N GLN A 133 11.81 9.27 -8.91
CA GLN A 133 11.25 10.15 -7.88
C GLN A 133 9.76 9.86 -7.64
N LEU A 134 9.01 9.47 -8.68
CA LEU A 134 7.59 9.15 -8.57
C LEU A 134 7.35 7.87 -7.73
N LEU A 135 8.22 6.87 -7.89
CA LEU A 135 8.19 5.63 -7.11
C LEU A 135 8.64 5.80 -5.64
N SER A 136 9.31 6.90 -5.32
CA SER A 136 9.75 7.14 -3.95
C SER A 136 8.58 7.57 -3.05
N ILE A 137 8.56 7.10 -1.80
CA ILE A 137 7.63 7.58 -0.76
C ILE A 137 7.78 9.11 -0.52
N SER A 138 8.88 9.71 -0.98
CA SER A 138 9.14 11.15 -0.98
C SER A 138 8.60 11.93 -2.18
N ALA A 139 7.84 11.30 -3.09
CA ALA A 139 7.12 12.05 -4.11
C ALA A 139 6.21 13.07 -3.42
N ASN A 140 6.42 14.37 -3.65
CA ASN A 140 5.65 15.47 -3.05
C ASN A 140 4.21 15.57 -3.60
N ILE A 141 3.59 14.43 -3.91
CA ILE A 141 2.19 14.31 -4.28
C ILE A 141 1.47 13.78 -3.05
N ARG A 142 0.80 14.68 -2.32
CA ARG A 142 0.02 14.31 -1.15
C ARG A 142 -1.40 13.94 -1.58
N VAL A 143 -1.88 12.79 -1.11
CA VAL A 143 -3.29 12.43 -1.20
C VAL A 143 -4.05 13.23 -0.13
N LEU A 144 -5.01 14.05 -0.54
CA LEU A 144 -5.92 14.71 0.38
C LEU A 144 -6.89 13.64 0.91
N HIS A 145 -6.82 13.36 2.21
CA HIS A 145 -7.87 12.61 2.90
C HIS A 145 -8.89 13.61 3.43
N THR A 146 -10.03 13.74 2.75
CA THR A 146 -11.22 14.34 3.34
C THR A 146 -11.85 13.32 4.28
N VAL A 147 -11.60 13.46 5.58
CA VAL A 147 -12.44 12.82 6.59
C VAL A 147 -13.65 13.73 6.77
N SER A 148 -14.78 13.37 6.16
CA SER A 148 -16.05 13.92 6.62
C SER A 148 -16.34 13.26 7.96
N ALA A 149 -16.45 14.07 9.02
CA ALA A 149 -17.04 13.65 10.28
C ALA A 149 -18.55 13.40 10.10
#